data_AF-A0A0Q4IE32-F1
#
_entry.id   AF-A0A0Q4IE32-F1
#
_cell.length_a   1.000
_cell.length_b   1.000
_cell.length_c   1.000
_cell.angle_alpha   90.00
_cell.angle_beta   90.00
_cell.angle_gamma   90.00
#
_symmetry.space_group_name_H-M   'P 1'
#
loop_
_entity.id
_entity.type
_entity.pdbx_description
1 polymer ?
#
loop_
_entity_poly.entity_id
_entity_poly.type
_entity_poly.pdbx_seq_one_letter_code
_entity_poly.pdbx_strand_id
1 'polypeptide(L)'
;MRRLLPLALLAVAAPLPAQTPAPFVIEQTGQGFATIDAAVSAVRDGTATILIAPGTYRDCTVQTGGDITYRARTPGSVIFDGAACEDKATFVLRGRRSTVDGIVFRRIRVPDGNGAGIRTEIGDLTVVNSTFLDSQEGILGGNPEGRQRIVIDRSTFAGLGQCDESTDCAHSVYLSNNGSITITRSRFERGTGGHYVKIRAPRIDITDSSFDDSRGAKTNYMIDLPEGATGRIAGNTFVQGKAKENWTGFIVVGAEKRTFPATGLSVENNVATLAPGVDKSPAFVADYTGDGVNVGANRLGPGVRRFETR
;
A
#
# COMPACT_ATOMS: atom_id res chain seq x y z
N MET A 1 41.64 -77.96 4.43
CA MET A 1 41.67 -76.57 4.93
C MET A 1 40.81 -75.70 4.00
N ARG A 2 39.55 -75.44 4.36
CA ARG A 2 38.63 -74.59 3.59
C ARG A 2 38.95 -73.12 3.86
N ARG A 3 39.36 -72.37 2.83
CA ARG A 3 39.64 -70.93 2.90
C ARG A 3 38.33 -70.16 2.93
N LEU A 4 38.09 -69.40 4.00
CA LEU A 4 37.01 -68.41 4.12
C LEU A 4 37.43 -67.16 3.33
N LEU A 5 36.64 -66.74 2.33
CA LEU A 5 36.79 -65.43 1.70
C LEU A 5 36.06 -64.37 2.56
N PRO A 6 36.68 -63.22 2.85
CA PRO A 6 36.01 -62.13 3.55
C PRO A 6 35.10 -61.37 2.58
N LEU A 7 33.81 -61.30 2.92
CA LEU A 7 32.85 -60.44 2.24
C LEU A 7 33.06 -59.00 2.73
N ALA A 8 33.66 -58.15 1.90
CA ALA A 8 33.76 -56.73 2.18
C ALA A 8 32.40 -56.06 1.89
N LEU A 9 31.68 -55.65 2.94
CA LEU A 9 30.51 -54.78 2.79
C LEU A 9 30.99 -53.36 2.42
N LEU A 10 30.80 -52.98 1.17
CA LEU A 10 30.86 -51.58 0.73
C LEU A 10 29.60 -50.85 1.21
N ALA A 11 29.74 -50.02 2.23
CA ALA A 11 28.70 -49.08 2.65
C ALA A 11 28.59 -47.97 1.60
N VAL A 12 27.55 -48.02 0.77
CA VAL A 12 27.22 -46.95 -0.17
C VAL A 12 26.60 -45.81 0.62
N ALA A 13 27.38 -44.78 0.92
CA ALA A 13 26.86 -43.54 1.51
C ALA A 13 26.02 -42.81 0.45
N ALA A 14 24.70 -42.96 0.51
CA ALA A 14 23.80 -42.18 -0.31
C ALA A 14 23.84 -40.71 0.16
N PRO A 15 24.07 -39.73 -0.74
CA PRO A 15 24.02 -38.33 -0.37
C PRO A 15 22.60 -37.98 0.09
N LEU A 16 22.47 -37.48 1.33
CA LEU A 16 21.22 -36.92 1.83
C LEU A 16 20.83 -35.73 0.93
N PRO A 17 19.59 -35.65 0.41
CA PRO A 17 19.15 -34.46 -0.29
C PRO A 17 19.31 -33.23 0.61
N ALA A 18 19.97 -32.19 0.10
CA ALA A 18 20.07 -30.92 0.78
C ALA A 18 18.65 -30.37 1.00
N GLN A 19 18.20 -30.29 2.26
CA GLN A 19 16.96 -29.59 2.57
C GLN A 19 17.16 -28.11 2.26
N THR A 20 16.54 -27.65 1.17
CA THR A 20 16.44 -26.21 0.90
C THR A 20 15.75 -25.56 2.09
N PRO A 21 16.36 -24.55 2.73
CA PRO A 21 15.75 -23.86 3.86
C PRO A 21 14.38 -23.32 3.48
N ALA A 22 13.39 -23.50 4.36
CA ALA A 22 12.05 -23.01 4.11
C ALA A 22 12.04 -21.48 3.91
N PRO A 23 11.37 -20.96 2.87
CA PRO A 23 11.34 -19.53 2.58
C PRO A 23 10.58 -18.72 3.63
N PHE A 24 9.60 -19.33 4.30
CA PHE A 24 8.78 -18.68 5.32
C PHE A 24 9.03 -19.36 6.67
N VAL A 25 9.46 -18.62 7.68
CA VAL A 25 9.78 -19.16 9.01
C VAL A 25 9.08 -18.36 10.08
N ILE A 26 8.38 -19.03 11.00
CA ILE A 26 7.89 -18.40 12.22
C ILE A 26 9.10 -18.17 13.13
N GLU A 27 9.45 -16.91 13.35
CA GLU A 27 10.64 -16.47 14.11
C GLU A 27 10.68 -17.10 15.51
N GLN A 28 9.52 -17.16 16.16
CA GLN A 28 9.37 -17.62 17.54
C GLN A 28 9.64 -19.12 17.71
N THR A 29 9.39 -19.94 16.67
CA THR A 29 9.45 -21.41 16.76
C THR A 29 10.52 -22.03 15.87
N GLY A 30 11.06 -21.26 14.91
CA GLY A 30 11.91 -21.79 13.85
C GLY A 30 11.17 -22.68 12.85
N GLN A 31 9.84 -22.82 12.96
CA GLN A 31 9.06 -23.68 12.07
C GLN A 31 9.03 -23.08 10.66
N GLY A 32 9.48 -23.87 9.69
CA GLY A 32 9.54 -23.51 8.28
C GLY A 32 8.35 -24.00 7.47
N PHE A 33 7.94 -23.21 6.48
CA PHE A 33 6.82 -23.49 5.58
C PHE A 33 7.22 -23.22 4.12
N ALA A 34 6.63 -24.00 3.21
CA ALA A 34 6.86 -23.87 1.77
C ALA A 34 6.12 -22.68 1.15
N THR A 35 4.95 -22.31 1.69
CA THR A 35 4.12 -21.20 1.21
C THR A 35 3.83 -20.22 2.34
N ILE A 36 3.59 -18.95 1.99
CA ILE A 36 3.23 -17.93 2.97
C ILE A 36 1.91 -18.26 3.67
N ASP A 37 0.94 -18.83 2.93
CA ASP A 37 -0.38 -19.14 3.48
C ASP A 37 -0.34 -20.27 4.51
N ALA A 38 0.54 -21.26 4.30
CA ALA A 38 0.75 -22.31 5.30
C ALA A 38 1.37 -21.75 6.59
N ALA A 39 2.30 -20.79 6.48
CA ALA A 39 2.87 -20.11 7.63
C ALA A 39 1.80 -19.30 8.39
N VAL A 40 0.97 -18.54 7.68
CA VAL A 40 -0.13 -17.75 8.27
C VAL A 40 -1.17 -18.65 8.95
N SER A 41 -1.59 -19.72 8.28
CA SER A 41 -2.53 -20.70 8.82
C SER A 41 -2.03 -21.37 10.10
N ALA A 42 -0.71 -21.59 10.21
CA ALA A 42 -0.11 -22.16 11.41
C ALA A 42 -0.15 -21.21 12.62
N VAL A 43 -0.15 -19.89 12.40
CA VAL A 43 -0.28 -18.89 13.49
C VAL A 43 -1.68 -18.92 14.10
N ARG A 44 -2.72 -19.22 13.30
CA ARG A 44 -4.13 -19.18 13.72
C ARG A 44 -4.47 -17.81 14.31
N ASP A 45 -5.10 -17.79 15.48
CA ASP A 45 -5.39 -16.56 16.25
C ASP A 45 -4.25 -16.18 17.23
N GLY A 46 -3.03 -16.65 16.97
CA GLY A 46 -1.85 -16.39 17.79
C GLY A 46 -1.18 -15.04 17.51
N THR A 47 0.05 -14.89 18.00
CA THR A 47 0.94 -13.76 17.68
C THR A 47 2.24 -14.31 17.14
N ALA A 48 2.68 -13.84 15.98
CA ALA A 48 3.90 -14.35 15.35
C ALA A 48 4.55 -13.34 14.41
N THR A 49 5.85 -13.55 14.18
CA THR A 49 6.59 -12.92 13.07
C THR A 49 6.96 -13.98 12.07
N ILE A 50 6.50 -13.83 10.83
CA ILE A 50 6.87 -14.66 9.70
C ILE A 50 8.03 -13.96 8.99
N LEU A 51 9.22 -14.53 9.13
CA LEU A 51 10.43 -14.11 8.42
C LEU A 51 10.45 -14.71 7.02
N ILE A 52 10.52 -13.84 6.02
CA ILE A 52 10.48 -14.21 4.61
C ILE A 52 11.87 -14.08 3.99
N ALA A 53 12.38 -15.18 3.44
CA ALA A 53 13.66 -15.23 2.76
C ALA A 53 13.63 -14.45 1.43
N PRO A 54 14.77 -13.91 0.97
CA PRO A 54 14.87 -13.30 -0.35
C PRO A 54 14.33 -14.22 -1.46
N GLY A 55 13.56 -13.67 -2.39
CA GLY A 55 12.95 -14.45 -3.46
C GLY A 55 11.83 -13.74 -4.19
N THR A 56 11.40 -14.33 -5.30
CA THR A 56 10.17 -13.96 -6.00
C THR A 56 9.14 -15.07 -5.80
N TYR A 57 7.98 -14.71 -5.29
CA TYR A 57 6.91 -15.60 -4.89
C TYR A 57 5.67 -15.32 -5.73
N ARG A 58 5.00 -16.39 -6.14
CA ARG A 58 3.69 -16.36 -6.81
C ARG A 58 2.61 -16.95 -5.91
N ASP A 59 2.73 -16.66 -4.62
CA ASP A 59 1.80 -17.06 -3.57
C ASP A 59 1.00 -15.85 -3.09
N CYS A 60 -0.11 -16.12 -2.42
CA CYS A 60 -0.92 -15.12 -1.72
C CYS A 60 -1.32 -15.70 -0.36
N THR A 61 -1.90 -14.90 0.53
CA THR A 61 -2.40 -15.39 1.83
C THR A 61 -3.61 -14.63 2.33
N VAL A 62 -4.39 -15.32 3.15
CA VAL A 62 -5.51 -14.77 3.90
C VAL A 62 -5.25 -14.89 5.40
N GLN A 63 -5.09 -13.76 6.09
CA GLN A 63 -5.00 -13.70 7.55
C GLN A 63 -6.41 -13.63 8.16
N THR A 64 -6.93 -14.75 8.67
CA THR A 64 -8.25 -14.81 9.29
C THR A 64 -8.28 -14.46 10.79
N GLY A 65 -7.12 -14.30 11.43
CA GLY A 65 -7.00 -14.04 12.86
C GLY A 65 -5.61 -13.57 13.27
N GLY A 66 -5.40 -13.40 14.57
CA GLY A 66 -4.07 -13.21 15.15
C GLY A 66 -3.46 -11.82 14.99
N ASP A 67 -2.26 -11.67 15.53
CA ASP A 67 -1.36 -10.52 15.34
C ASP A 67 -0.10 -11.01 14.60
N ILE A 68 -0.03 -10.71 13.30
CA ILE A 68 1.00 -11.28 12.42
C ILE A 68 1.87 -10.17 11.85
N THR A 69 3.17 -10.32 12.04
CA THR A 69 4.19 -9.52 11.34
C THR A 69 4.76 -10.32 10.17
N TYR A 70 4.65 -9.77 8.97
CA TYR A 70 5.26 -10.25 7.73
C TYR A 70 6.54 -9.44 7.48
N ARG A 71 7.71 -10.04 7.69
CA ARG A 71 8.98 -9.32 7.61
C ARG A 71 9.91 -9.96 6.60
N ALA A 72 10.34 -9.18 5.61
CA ALA A 72 11.45 -9.56 4.76
C ALA A 72 12.75 -9.62 5.59
N ARG A 73 13.50 -10.72 5.51
CA ARG A 73 14.82 -10.83 6.18
C ARG A 73 15.80 -9.77 5.69
N THR A 74 15.67 -9.36 4.44
CA THR A 74 16.37 -8.24 3.85
C THR A 74 15.33 -7.35 3.16
N PRO A 75 15.09 -6.12 3.65
CA PRO A 75 14.10 -5.23 3.04
C PRO A 75 14.31 -5.06 1.53
N GLY A 76 13.23 -5.15 0.76
CA GLY A 76 13.25 -5.03 -0.70
C GLY A 76 13.66 -6.30 -1.46
N SER A 77 14.08 -7.37 -0.77
CA SER A 77 14.51 -8.62 -1.43
C SER A 77 13.39 -9.66 -1.60
N VAL A 78 12.19 -9.38 -1.09
CA VAL A 78 11.02 -10.27 -1.14
C VAL A 78 10.01 -9.67 -2.09
N ILE A 79 9.71 -10.37 -3.18
CA ILE A 79 8.81 -9.90 -4.23
C ILE A 79 7.63 -10.86 -4.34
N PHE A 80 6.42 -10.39 -4.10
CA PHE A 80 5.19 -11.09 -4.48
C PHE A 80 4.72 -10.58 -5.83
N ASP A 81 4.49 -11.50 -6.77
CA ASP A 81 4.43 -11.19 -8.19
C ASP A 81 3.22 -11.83 -8.90
N GLY A 82 2.15 -11.04 -9.01
CA GLY A 82 0.95 -11.38 -9.77
C GLY A 82 -0.07 -12.27 -9.08
N ALA A 83 0.23 -12.85 -7.92
CA ALA A 83 -0.71 -13.73 -7.21
C ALA A 83 -1.69 -12.94 -6.33
N ALA A 84 -2.96 -13.32 -6.39
CA ALA A 84 -4.04 -12.76 -5.58
C ALA A 84 -4.90 -13.88 -4.99
N CYS A 85 -5.30 -13.68 -3.73
CA CYS A 85 -6.23 -14.52 -3.01
C CYS A 85 -7.62 -13.86 -3.02
N GLU A 86 -8.66 -14.69 -3.07
CA GLU A 86 -10.07 -14.28 -3.06
C GLU A 86 -10.46 -13.28 -4.17
N ASP A 87 -9.76 -13.28 -5.30
CA ASP A 87 -9.92 -12.27 -6.36
C ASP A 87 -9.79 -10.82 -5.82
N LYS A 88 -9.00 -10.63 -4.75
CA LYS A 88 -8.82 -9.33 -4.08
C LYS A 88 -7.37 -8.86 -4.12
N ALA A 89 -6.48 -9.59 -3.43
CA ALA A 89 -5.13 -9.09 -3.16
C ALA A 89 -4.13 -10.21 -2.90
N THR A 90 -2.83 -9.91 -3.01
CA THR A 90 -1.80 -10.84 -2.54
C THR A 90 -1.97 -11.12 -1.05
N PHE A 91 -2.11 -10.09 -0.21
CA PHE A 91 -2.36 -10.24 1.22
C PHE A 91 -3.77 -9.74 1.55
N VAL A 92 -4.66 -10.64 1.94
CA VAL A 92 -6.00 -10.29 2.43
C VAL A 92 -5.97 -10.38 3.96
N LEU A 93 -6.09 -9.23 4.62
CA LEU A 93 -5.78 -9.07 6.04
C LEU A 93 -7.03 -8.74 6.84
N ARG A 94 -7.47 -9.71 7.64
CA ARG A 94 -8.65 -9.61 8.52
C ARG A 94 -8.39 -10.20 9.92
N GLY A 95 -7.14 -10.12 10.39
CA GLY A 95 -6.77 -10.48 11.76
C GLY A 95 -6.94 -9.34 12.77
N ARG A 96 -6.48 -9.53 14.01
CA ARG A 96 -6.50 -8.47 15.05
C ARG A 96 -5.52 -7.35 14.73
N ARG A 97 -4.35 -7.70 14.17
CA ARG A 97 -3.31 -6.76 13.74
C ARG A 97 -2.44 -7.40 12.65
N SER A 98 -1.97 -6.56 11.73
CA SER A 98 -1.05 -6.96 10.68
C SER A 98 0.08 -5.94 10.56
N THR A 99 1.32 -6.41 10.46
CA THR A 99 2.48 -5.57 10.12
C THR A 99 3.17 -6.13 8.88
N VAL A 100 3.40 -5.29 7.87
CA VAL A 100 4.10 -5.66 6.63
C VAL A 100 5.37 -4.81 6.54
N ASP A 101 6.54 -5.46 6.53
CA ASP A 101 7.84 -4.80 6.60
C ASP A 101 8.80 -5.29 5.51
N GLY A 102 9.19 -4.37 4.62
CA GLY A 102 10.24 -4.63 3.64
C GLY A 102 9.82 -5.45 2.43
N ILE A 103 8.52 -5.57 2.14
CA ILE A 103 8.00 -6.44 1.07
C ILE A 103 7.69 -5.64 -0.20
N VAL A 104 7.98 -6.23 -1.35
CA VAL A 104 7.59 -5.71 -2.67
C VAL A 104 6.38 -6.48 -3.18
N PHE A 105 5.33 -5.77 -3.58
CA PHE A 105 4.16 -6.31 -4.27
C PHE A 105 4.13 -5.76 -5.69
N ARG A 106 3.95 -6.62 -6.69
CA ARG A 106 3.87 -6.14 -8.08
C ARG A 106 2.95 -6.93 -8.99
N ARG A 107 2.47 -6.26 -10.03
CA ARG A 107 1.69 -6.84 -11.14
C ARG A 107 0.43 -7.56 -10.67
N ILE A 108 -0.17 -7.09 -9.59
CA ILE A 108 -1.40 -7.68 -9.05
C ILE A 108 -2.59 -7.14 -9.83
N ARG A 109 -3.34 -8.07 -10.40
CA ARG A 109 -4.51 -7.79 -11.23
C ARG A 109 -5.57 -8.85 -10.97
N VAL A 110 -6.82 -8.43 -10.82
CA VAL A 110 -7.96 -9.32 -10.59
C VAL A 110 -9.13 -8.90 -11.49
N PRO A 111 -10.14 -9.77 -11.72
CA PRO A 111 -11.15 -9.54 -12.76
C PRO A 111 -11.98 -8.27 -12.61
N ASP A 112 -12.21 -7.79 -11.39
CA ASP A 112 -13.03 -6.59 -11.13
C ASP A 112 -12.26 -5.27 -11.30
N GLY A 113 -10.95 -5.33 -11.58
CA GLY A 113 -10.11 -4.14 -11.76
C GLY A 113 -9.47 -3.60 -10.49
N ASN A 114 -9.62 -4.25 -9.32
CA ASN A 114 -9.17 -3.75 -8.02
C ASN A 114 -8.09 -4.61 -7.34
N GLY A 115 -7.25 -5.28 -8.13
CA GLY A 115 -6.22 -6.20 -7.61
C GLY A 115 -5.14 -5.47 -6.81
N ALA A 116 -5.04 -5.74 -5.51
CA ALA A 116 -4.15 -5.01 -4.60
C ALA A 116 -2.96 -5.84 -4.10
N GLY A 117 -1.86 -5.18 -3.71
CA GLY A 117 -0.84 -5.82 -2.88
C GLY A 117 -1.40 -6.23 -1.52
N ILE A 118 -2.15 -5.32 -0.89
CA ILE A 118 -2.81 -5.55 0.40
C ILE A 118 -4.28 -5.17 0.30
N ARG A 119 -5.18 -6.09 0.66
CA ARG A 119 -6.56 -5.80 1.04
C ARG A 119 -6.68 -5.86 2.56
N THR A 120 -6.88 -4.72 3.21
CA THR A 120 -7.18 -4.69 4.66
C THR A 120 -8.69 -4.67 4.88
N GLU A 121 -9.19 -5.43 5.85
CA GLU A 121 -10.63 -5.52 6.12
C GLU A 121 -10.96 -5.26 7.59
N ILE A 122 -10.19 -5.83 8.54
CA ILE A 122 -10.31 -5.55 9.99
C ILE A 122 -8.92 -5.56 10.66
N GLY A 123 -8.85 -5.04 11.89
CA GLY A 123 -7.61 -4.95 12.68
C GLY A 123 -6.68 -3.82 12.27
N ASP A 124 -5.76 -3.45 13.15
CA ASP A 124 -4.78 -2.41 12.84
C ASP A 124 -3.81 -2.89 11.75
N LEU A 125 -3.42 -1.98 10.86
CA LEU A 125 -2.45 -2.26 9.80
C LEU A 125 -1.25 -1.32 9.94
N THR A 126 -0.05 -1.89 9.91
CA THR A 126 1.20 -1.13 9.77
C THR A 126 1.96 -1.63 8.54
N VAL A 127 2.28 -0.75 7.60
CA VAL A 127 3.06 -1.04 6.40
C VAL A 127 4.29 -0.15 6.40
N VAL A 128 5.48 -0.77 6.41
CA VAL A 128 6.75 -0.05 6.48
C VAL A 128 7.74 -0.56 5.45
N ASN A 129 8.58 0.33 4.93
CA ASN A 129 9.69 -0.02 4.02
C ASN A 129 9.25 -0.85 2.80
N SER A 130 7.99 -0.75 2.40
CA SER A 130 7.37 -1.65 1.41
C SER A 130 7.19 -0.93 0.08
N THR A 131 7.10 -1.71 -1.01
CA THR A 131 7.04 -1.17 -2.37
C THR A 131 5.92 -1.82 -3.16
N PHE A 132 5.09 -1.01 -3.82
CA PHE A 132 3.93 -1.44 -4.61
C PHE A 132 4.12 -0.97 -6.04
N LEU A 133 4.18 -1.90 -7.00
CA LEU A 133 4.57 -1.62 -8.38
C LEU A 133 3.59 -2.20 -9.40
N ASP A 134 3.19 -1.39 -10.37
CA ASP A 134 2.61 -1.86 -11.63
C ASP A 134 1.41 -2.81 -11.44
N SER A 135 0.61 -2.57 -10.39
CA SER A 135 -0.62 -3.28 -10.01
C SER A 135 -1.84 -2.38 -10.22
N GLN A 136 -3.04 -2.97 -10.21
CA GLN A 136 -4.27 -2.18 -10.22
C GLN A 136 -4.36 -1.29 -8.97
N GLU A 137 -4.15 -1.87 -7.78
CA GLU A 137 -4.13 -1.19 -6.49
C GLU A 137 -2.81 -1.44 -5.75
N GLY A 138 -2.41 -0.51 -4.88
CA GLY A 138 -1.36 -0.75 -3.89
C GLY A 138 -1.95 -1.35 -2.62
N ILE A 139 -2.71 -0.52 -1.90
CA ILE A 139 -3.43 -0.90 -0.67
C ILE A 139 -4.88 -0.48 -0.82
N LEU A 140 -5.78 -1.43 -0.64
CA LEU A 140 -7.22 -1.24 -0.75
C LEU A 140 -7.96 -1.73 0.51
N GLY A 141 -9.05 -1.08 0.88
CA GLY A 141 -10.03 -1.60 1.85
C GLY A 141 -10.16 -0.73 3.11
N GLY A 142 -10.21 -1.37 4.26
CA GLY A 142 -10.46 -0.77 5.57
C GLY A 142 -11.78 -1.25 6.17
N ASN A 143 -12.09 -0.75 7.38
CA ASN A 143 -13.27 -1.12 8.13
C ASN A 143 -14.15 0.12 8.41
N PRO A 144 -15.16 0.42 7.58
CA PRO A 144 -16.05 1.56 7.78
C PRO A 144 -16.87 1.49 9.07
N GLU A 145 -17.09 0.28 9.60
CA GLU A 145 -17.82 0.06 10.86
C GLU A 145 -16.88 0.08 12.08
N GLY A 146 -15.60 -0.23 11.87
CA GLY A 146 -14.56 -0.29 12.88
C GLY A 146 -13.69 0.97 12.95
N ARG A 147 -12.81 1.00 13.96
CA ARG A 147 -11.88 2.12 14.20
C ARG A 147 -10.43 1.67 14.03
N GLN A 148 -10.08 1.14 12.86
CA GLN A 148 -8.71 0.68 12.61
C GLN A 148 -7.73 1.85 12.69
N ARG A 149 -6.52 1.60 13.19
CA ARG A 149 -5.37 2.47 12.96
C ARG A 149 -4.57 1.88 11.80
N ILE A 150 -4.47 2.65 10.71
CA ILE A 150 -3.66 2.27 9.54
C ILE A 150 -2.47 3.22 9.44
N VAL A 151 -1.26 2.67 9.42
CA VAL A 151 -0.01 3.40 9.27
C VAL A 151 0.74 2.90 8.06
N ILE A 152 1.13 3.82 7.18
CA ILE A 152 1.96 3.58 6.02
C ILE A 152 3.18 4.50 6.15
N ASP A 153 4.37 3.94 6.16
CA ASP A 153 5.59 4.69 6.43
C ASP A 153 6.75 4.21 5.55
N ARG A 154 7.58 5.14 5.06
CA ARG A 154 8.75 4.83 4.21
C ARG A 154 8.43 3.86 3.07
N SER A 155 7.29 4.04 2.41
CA SER A 155 6.82 3.11 1.38
C SER A 155 6.74 3.77 0.00
N THR A 156 6.86 2.98 -1.06
CA THR A 156 6.84 3.44 -2.45
C THR A 156 5.64 2.87 -3.19
N PHE A 157 4.97 3.72 -3.96
CA PHE A 157 3.82 3.41 -4.81
C PHE A 157 4.12 3.92 -6.21
N ALA A 158 4.28 3.02 -7.19
CA ALA A 158 4.64 3.43 -8.54
C ALA A 158 3.97 2.58 -9.63
N GLY A 159 3.46 3.22 -10.70
CA GLY A 159 2.78 2.48 -11.77
C GLY A 159 1.43 1.91 -11.37
N LEU A 160 0.74 2.52 -10.40
CA LEU A 160 -0.52 2.01 -9.87
C LEU A 160 -1.73 2.74 -10.45
N GLY A 161 -2.88 2.08 -10.41
CA GLY A 161 -4.18 2.63 -10.78
C GLY A 161 -4.60 2.29 -12.21
N GLN A 162 -5.91 2.25 -12.41
CA GLN A 162 -6.58 2.16 -13.71
C GLN A 162 -7.91 2.92 -13.64
N CYS A 163 -8.42 3.41 -14.77
CA CYS A 163 -9.76 3.99 -14.88
C CYS A 163 -10.48 3.57 -16.17
N ASP A 164 -9.87 2.68 -16.94
CA ASP A 164 -10.29 2.27 -18.28
C ASP A 164 -10.29 0.74 -18.45
N GLU A 165 -9.93 -0.01 -17.41
CA GLU A 165 -9.94 -1.47 -17.43
C GLU A 165 -11.25 -2.04 -16.86
N SER A 166 -11.86 -1.35 -15.89
CA SER A 166 -13.16 -1.70 -15.31
C SER A 166 -14.01 -0.46 -15.02
N THR A 167 -15.23 -0.66 -14.51
CA THR A 167 -16.19 0.42 -14.22
C THR A 167 -15.68 1.40 -13.16
N ASP A 168 -15.01 0.88 -12.13
CA ASP A 168 -14.49 1.67 -11.02
C ASP A 168 -12.99 1.89 -11.21
N CYS A 169 -12.54 3.10 -10.93
CA CYS A 169 -11.12 3.39 -10.94
C CYS A 169 -10.42 2.70 -9.77
N ALA A 170 -9.23 2.13 -10.04
CA ALA A 170 -8.28 1.74 -9.02
C ALA A 170 -7.28 2.85 -8.71
N HIS A 171 -6.70 2.83 -7.52
CA HIS A 171 -5.86 3.90 -6.96
C HIS A 171 -4.49 3.37 -6.50
N SER A 172 -3.62 4.22 -5.93
CA SER A 172 -2.41 3.71 -5.26
C SER A 172 -2.71 3.27 -3.83
N VAL A 173 -3.42 4.11 -3.09
CA VAL A 173 -3.95 3.81 -1.75
C VAL A 173 -5.42 4.23 -1.72
N TYR A 174 -6.30 3.28 -1.46
CA TYR A 174 -7.71 3.52 -1.27
C TYR A 174 -8.22 2.90 0.04
N LEU A 175 -8.48 3.76 1.02
CA LEU A 175 -8.89 3.34 2.35
C LEU A 175 -10.22 3.95 2.79
N SER A 176 -11.10 3.14 3.36
CA SER A 176 -12.36 3.55 4.00
C SER A 176 -12.45 2.97 5.41
N ASN A 177 -12.46 3.84 6.43
CA ASN A 177 -12.25 3.46 7.83
C ASN A 177 -12.80 4.54 8.78
N ASN A 178 -13.34 4.16 9.95
CA ASN A 178 -13.82 5.12 10.95
C ASN A 178 -12.76 5.48 12.03
N GLY A 179 -11.54 4.95 11.90
CA GLY A 179 -10.40 5.24 12.76
C GLY A 179 -9.48 6.33 12.22
N SER A 180 -8.18 6.05 12.11
CA SER A 180 -7.19 7.01 11.62
C SER A 180 -6.27 6.42 10.57
N ILE A 181 -5.84 7.25 9.62
CA ILE A 181 -4.89 6.87 8.58
C ILE A 181 -3.68 7.80 8.60
N THR A 182 -2.49 7.23 8.74
CA THR A 182 -1.22 7.95 8.74
C THR A 182 -0.38 7.48 7.56
N ILE A 183 0.03 8.40 6.68
CA ILE A 183 0.93 8.15 5.56
C ILE A 183 2.12 9.10 5.69
N THR A 184 3.31 8.54 5.94
CA THR A 184 4.50 9.35 6.20
C THR A 184 5.68 8.90 5.36
N ARG A 185 6.56 9.84 4.99
CA ARG A 185 7.85 9.56 4.32
C ARG A 185 7.74 8.64 3.11
N SER A 186 6.63 8.73 2.39
CA SER A 186 6.30 7.81 1.31
C SER A 186 6.42 8.49 -0.06
N ARG A 187 6.60 7.68 -1.11
CA ARG A 187 6.75 8.16 -2.48
C ARG A 187 5.64 7.61 -3.36
N PHE A 188 5.00 8.49 -4.11
CA PHE A 188 3.96 8.20 -5.09
C PHE A 188 4.42 8.75 -6.44
N GLU A 189 4.53 7.91 -7.46
CA GLU A 189 5.02 8.35 -8.77
C GLU A 189 4.45 7.52 -9.92
N ARG A 190 4.51 8.07 -11.14
CA ARG A 190 4.19 7.30 -12.36
C ARG A 190 2.84 6.57 -12.27
N GLY A 191 1.81 7.20 -11.70
CA GLY A 191 0.46 6.61 -11.65
C GLY A 191 -0.08 6.37 -13.07
N THR A 192 -0.90 5.34 -13.22
CA THR A 192 -1.47 4.91 -14.50
C THR A 192 -3.00 5.03 -14.57
N GLY A 193 -3.61 5.48 -13.47
CA GLY A 193 -5.04 5.73 -13.35
C GLY A 193 -5.36 6.22 -11.94
N GLY A 194 -6.59 6.72 -11.74
CA GLY A 194 -7.14 7.00 -10.41
C GLY A 194 -6.32 7.98 -9.56
N HIS A 195 -6.62 8.03 -8.26
CA HIS A 195 -5.93 8.88 -7.31
C HIS A 195 -4.66 8.21 -6.79
N TYR A 196 -3.66 9.00 -6.40
CA TYR A 196 -2.54 8.44 -5.62
C TYR A 196 -3.04 8.04 -4.22
N VAL A 197 -3.75 8.94 -3.52
CA VAL A 197 -4.35 8.64 -2.22
C VAL A 197 -5.82 9.03 -2.23
N LYS A 198 -6.71 8.07 -2.00
CA LYS A 198 -8.15 8.29 -1.75
C LYS A 198 -8.53 7.77 -0.37
N ILE A 199 -8.95 8.66 0.52
CA ILE A 199 -9.21 8.31 1.92
C ILE A 199 -10.60 8.75 2.37
N ARG A 200 -11.39 7.80 2.85
CA ARG A 200 -12.62 8.02 3.63
C ARG A 200 -12.35 7.69 5.09
N ALA A 201 -11.87 8.67 5.85
CA ALA A 201 -11.65 8.52 7.29
C ALA A 201 -11.75 9.86 8.03
N PRO A 202 -12.16 9.86 9.32
CA PRO A 202 -12.34 11.09 10.07
C PRO A 202 -11.03 11.80 10.43
N ARG A 203 -9.92 11.05 10.51
CA ARG A 203 -8.60 11.57 10.93
C ARG A 203 -7.51 11.09 10.00
N ILE A 204 -6.76 12.04 9.45
CA ILE A 204 -5.61 11.76 8.60
C ILE A 204 -4.33 12.48 9.07
N ASP A 205 -3.20 11.88 8.75
CA ASP A 205 -1.89 12.53 8.83
C ASP A 205 -1.06 12.11 7.62
N ILE A 206 -0.97 12.97 6.61
CA ILE A 206 -0.25 12.71 5.36
C ILE A 206 0.93 13.68 5.29
N THR A 207 2.11 13.24 5.70
CA THR A 207 3.27 14.14 5.84
C THR A 207 4.55 13.61 5.23
N ASP A 208 5.45 14.56 4.96
CA ASP A 208 6.83 14.31 4.54
C ASP A 208 6.93 13.35 3.34
N SER A 209 5.92 13.35 2.49
CA SER A 209 5.78 12.43 1.35
C SER A 209 5.94 13.18 0.01
N SER A 210 6.19 12.43 -1.05
CA SER A 210 6.35 12.98 -2.40
C SER A 210 5.33 12.39 -3.37
N PHE A 211 4.77 13.26 -4.20
CA PHE A 211 3.81 12.94 -5.25
C PHE A 211 4.32 13.49 -6.57
N ASP A 212 4.94 12.63 -7.37
CA ASP A 212 5.51 12.99 -8.67
C ASP A 212 4.69 12.40 -9.82
N ASP A 213 3.81 13.24 -10.36
CA ASP A 213 2.96 12.91 -11.48
C ASP A 213 3.56 13.32 -12.82
N SER A 214 4.82 13.79 -12.87
CA SER A 214 5.48 14.22 -14.11
C SER A 214 5.52 13.14 -15.19
N ARG A 215 5.57 11.86 -14.76
CA ARG A 215 5.50 10.66 -15.60
C ARG A 215 4.19 9.88 -15.43
N GLY A 216 3.20 10.47 -14.78
CA GLY A 216 1.87 9.88 -14.64
C GLY A 216 1.06 9.98 -15.92
N ALA A 217 0.07 9.11 -16.06
CA ALA A 217 -0.91 9.12 -17.14
C ALA A 217 -2.27 8.67 -16.60
N LYS A 218 -3.35 9.30 -17.09
CA LYS A 218 -4.74 9.07 -16.70
C LYS A 218 -5.00 9.19 -15.20
N THR A 219 -4.10 9.87 -14.47
CA THR A 219 -4.24 10.04 -13.02
C THR A 219 -5.28 11.10 -12.69
N ASN A 220 -5.85 11.00 -11.50
CA ASN A 220 -6.80 11.93 -10.91
C ASN A 220 -6.10 12.72 -9.79
N TYR A 221 -6.83 13.26 -8.81
CA TYR A 221 -6.24 14.04 -7.71
C TYR A 221 -5.14 13.28 -6.97
N MET A 222 -4.14 14.00 -6.45
CA MET A 222 -3.04 13.39 -5.71
C MET A 222 -3.50 12.92 -4.34
N ILE A 223 -4.31 13.75 -3.67
CA ILE A 223 -4.99 13.40 -2.43
C ILE A 223 -6.47 13.73 -2.63
N ASP A 224 -7.32 12.73 -2.48
CA ASP A 224 -8.76 12.86 -2.46
C ASP A 224 -9.29 12.44 -1.08
N LEU A 225 -9.98 13.36 -0.43
CA LEU A 225 -10.71 13.16 0.82
C LEU A 225 -12.20 13.28 0.52
N PRO A 226 -12.79 12.29 -0.21
CA PRO A 226 -14.09 12.44 -0.85
C PRO A 226 -15.23 12.72 0.13
N GLU A 227 -15.07 12.37 1.41
CA GLU A 227 -16.09 12.56 2.45
C GLU A 227 -15.70 13.58 3.53
N GLY A 228 -14.61 14.33 3.31
CA GLY A 228 -13.97 15.19 4.32
C GLY A 228 -13.05 14.42 5.27
N ALA A 229 -12.26 15.15 6.05
CA ALA A 229 -11.45 14.63 7.15
C ALA A 229 -10.86 15.78 7.98
N THR A 230 -10.49 15.51 9.23
CA THR A 230 -9.63 16.40 10.04
C THR A 230 -8.19 15.90 10.05
N GLY A 231 -7.23 16.74 10.46
CA GLY A 231 -5.84 16.35 10.64
C GLY A 231 -4.87 17.17 9.81
N ARG A 232 -3.83 16.54 9.25
CA ARG A 232 -2.72 17.27 8.61
C ARG A 232 -2.35 16.71 7.24
N ILE A 233 -2.07 17.64 6.32
CA ILE A 233 -1.35 17.39 5.07
C ILE A 233 -0.17 18.36 5.05
N ALA A 234 1.02 17.89 5.43
CA ALA A 234 2.14 18.80 5.68
C ALA A 234 3.52 18.31 5.26
N GLY A 235 4.39 19.22 4.84
CA GLY A 235 5.77 18.89 4.47
C GLY A 235 5.90 18.05 3.20
N ASN A 236 4.83 17.94 2.40
CA ASN A 236 4.84 17.13 1.19
C ASN A 236 5.36 17.91 -0.02
N THR A 237 5.88 17.20 -1.01
CA THR A 237 6.24 17.75 -2.32
C THR A 237 5.34 17.18 -3.40
N PHE A 238 4.78 18.07 -4.23
CA PHE A 238 3.87 17.71 -5.31
C PHE A 238 4.37 18.26 -6.66
N VAL A 239 4.32 17.43 -7.69
CA VAL A 239 4.57 17.80 -9.09
C VAL A 239 3.40 17.32 -9.93
N GLN A 240 2.55 18.24 -10.41
CA GLN A 240 1.40 17.87 -11.23
C GLN A 240 1.80 17.62 -12.68
N GLY A 241 1.45 16.44 -13.19
CA GLY A 241 1.67 16.05 -14.57
C GLY A 241 0.67 16.65 -15.55
N LYS A 242 0.98 16.53 -16.84
CA LYS A 242 0.12 16.99 -17.94
C LYS A 242 -1.03 16.04 -18.26
N ALA A 243 -0.86 14.75 -18.01
CA ALA A 243 -1.73 13.69 -18.52
C ALA A 243 -2.74 13.21 -17.46
N LYS A 244 -3.43 14.15 -16.81
CA LYS A 244 -4.44 13.85 -15.80
C LYS A 244 -5.84 13.83 -16.40
N GLU A 245 -6.68 12.92 -15.94
CA GLU A 245 -8.12 12.97 -16.21
C GLU A 245 -8.74 14.13 -15.43
N ASN A 246 -8.55 14.12 -14.10
CA ASN A 246 -8.90 15.24 -13.24
C ASN A 246 -7.67 16.07 -12.88
N TRP A 247 -7.44 17.13 -13.66
CA TRP A 247 -6.32 18.06 -13.47
C TRP A 247 -6.64 19.24 -12.55
N THR A 248 -7.89 19.43 -12.12
CA THR A 248 -8.37 20.70 -11.58
C THR A 248 -7.91 21.00 -10.15
N GLY A 249 -7.39 20.01 -9.42
CA GLY A 249 -6.90 20.16 -8.06
C GLY A 249 -5.81 19.17 -7.68
N PHE A 250 -4.97 19.52 -6.70
CA PHE A 250 -4.00 18.59 -6.09
C PHE A 250 -4.65 17.80 -4.95
N ILE A 251 -5.23 18.54 -4.00
CA ILE A 251 -5.92 18.05 -2.80
C ILE A 251 -7.39 18.42 -2.93
N VAL A 252 -8.28 17.43 -2.90
CA VAL A 252 -9.73 17.65 -3.00
C VAL A 252 -10.41 17.14 -1.75
N VAL A 253 -11.31 17.95 -1.18
CA VAL A 253 -11.97 17.69 0.10
C VAL A 253 -13.47 17.75 -0.04
N GLY A 254 -14.16 16.67 0.33
CA GLY A 254 -15.62 16.59 0.44
C GLY A 254 -16.39 16.54 -0.88
N ALA A 255 -15.76 16.11 -1.98
CA ALA A 255 -16.37 16.15 -3.30
C ALA A 255 -17.52 15.16 -3.52
N GLU A 256 -17.62 14.09 -2.72
CA GLU A 256 -18.67 13.07 -2.87
C GLU A 256 -19.71 13.17 -1.76
N LYS A 257 -19.28 13.32 -0.51
CA LYS A 257 -20.15 13.48 0.66
C LYS A 257 -19.47 14.39 1.69
N ARG A 258 -20.21 14.72 2.75
CA ARG A 258 -19.71 15.49 3.91
C ARG A 258 -19.90 14.69 5.19
N THR A 259 -19.46 13.42 5.16
CA THR A 259 -19.63 12.48 6.29
C THR A 259 -18.77 12.91 7.49
N PHE A 260 -17.56 13.37 7.23
CA PHE A 260 -16.63 13.83 8.26
C PHE A 260 -16.43 15.34 8.13
N PRO A 261 -16.43 16.09 9.25
CA PRO A 261 -16.12 17.51 9.21
C PRO A 261 -14.69 17.73 8.72
N ALA A 262 -14.47 18.78 7.95
CA ALA A 262 -13.14 19.24 7.56
C ALA A 262 -12.63 20.41 8.42
N THR A 263 -13.44 20.88 9.39
CA THR A 263 -12.97 21.83 10.41
C THR A 263 -11.80 21.23 11.18
N GLY A 264 -10.63 21.87 11.10
CA GLY A 264 -9.40 21.37 11.72
C GLY A 264 -8.51 20.51 10.82
N LEU A 265 -8.82 20.42 9.51
CA LEU A 265 -7.84 20.00 8.52
C LEU A 265 -6.84 21.13 8.26
N SER A 266 -5.55 20.90 8.52
CA SER A 266 -4.45 21.80 8.19
C SER A 266 -3.69 21.31 6.96
N VAL A 267 -3.47 22.21 5.99
CA VAL A 267 -2.66 21.98 4.80
C VAL A 267 -1.52 23.00 4.78
N GLU A 268 -0.33 22.62 5.22
CA GLU A 268 0.76 23.56 5.54
C GLU A 268 2.15 23.03 5.17
N ASN A 269 3.09 23.94 4.92
CA ASN A 269 4.49 23.65 4.65
C ASN A 269 4.74 22.70 3.47
N ASN A 270 3.79 22.62 2.53
CA ASN A 270 3.96 21.83 1.31
C ASN A 270 4.62 22.64 0.19
N VAL A 271 5.22 21.94 -0.76
CA VAL A 271 5.70 22.50 -2.03
C VAL A 271 4.88 21.90 -3.16
N ALA A 272 4.30 22.72 -4.03
CA ALA A 272 3.54 22.24 -5.18
C ALA A 272 3.96 22.96 -6.45
N THR A 273 4.22 22.20 -7.51
CA THR A 273 4.67 22.72 -8.81
C THR A 273 3.96 22.01 -9.95
N LEU A 274 4.03 22.59 -11.13
CA LEU A 274 3.56 21.98 -12.38
C LEU A 274 4.76 21.44 -13.14
N ALA A 275 4.63 20.24 -13.72
CA ALA A 275 5.62 19.70 -14.64
C ALA A 275 5.76 20.59 -15.89
N PRO A 276 6.90 20.54 -16.60
CA PRO A 276 7.07 21.26 -17.86
C PRO A 276 5.97 20.94 -18.88
N GLY A 277 5.44 21.98 -19.53
CA GLY A 277 4.42 21.85 -20.56
C GLY A 277 2.98 21.70 -20.05
N VAL A 278 2.75 21.81 -18.73
CA VAL A 278 1.39 21.95 -18.19
C VAL A 278 0.89 23.37 -18.43
N ASP A 279 -0.19 23.51 -19.19
CA ASP A 279 -0.84 24.79 -19.54
C ASP A 279 -2.10 25.07 -18.70
N LYS A 280 -2.27 24.32 -17.60
CA LYS A 280 -3.44 24.37 -16.71
C LYS A 280 -3.16 25.16 -15.44
N SER A 281 -4.23 25.59 -14.77
CA SER A 281 -4.16 26.29 -13.48
C SER A 281 -5.00 25.61 -12.39
N PRO A 282 -4.52 24.47 -11.84
CA PRO A 282 -5.19 23.77 -10.74
C PRO A 282 -5.22 24.58 -9.44
N ALA A 283 -6.19 24.26 -8.59
CA ALA A 283 -6.15 24.64 -7.19
C ALA A 283 -5.24 23.68 -6.40
N PHE A 284 -4.43 24.19 -5.49
CA PHE A 284 -3.67 23.35 -4.58
C PHE A 284 -4.62 22.62 -3.61
N VAL A 285 -5.62 23.33 -3.09
CA VAL A 285 -6.72 22.76 -2.33
C VAL A 285 -8.05 23.19 -2.95
N ALA A 286 -8.90 22.23 -3.29
CA ALA A 286 -10.28 22.46 -3.68
C ALA A 286 -11.22 21.92 -2.59
N ASP A 287 -12.02 22.79 -2.00
CA ASP A 287 -12.88 22.48 -0.86
C ASP A 287 -14.36 22.55 -1.25
N TYR A 288 -15.04 21.40 -1.16
CA TYR A 288 -16.48 21.26 -1.37
C TYR A 288 -17.27 21.24 -0.05
N THR A 289 -16.60 21.29 1.10
CA THR A 289 -17.26 21.16 2.41
C THR A 289 -17.88 22.47 2.87
N GLY A 290 -17.15 23.58 2.66
CA GLY A 290 -17.46 24.86 3.27
C GLY A 290 -17.05 24.97 4.74
N ASP A 291 -16.35 23.97 5.28
CA ASP A 291 -15.99 23.87 6.70
C ASP A 291 -14.76 24.72 7.09
N GLY A 292 -14.15 25.39 6.11
CA GLY A 292 -13.00 26.28 6.32
C GLY A 292 -11.70 25.51 6.54
N VAL A 293 -11.31 24.68 5.55
CA VAL A 293 -9.99 24.00 5.55
C VAL A 293 -8.87 25.03 5.78
N ASN A 294 -8.01 24.77 6.77
CA ASN A 294 -6.92 25.68 7.12
C ASN A 294 -5.74 25.48 6.15
N VAL A 295 -5.74 26.23 5.05
CA VAL A 295 -4.61 26.28 4.12
C VAL A 295 -3.53 27.22 4.68
N GLY A 296 -2.52 26.68 5.34
CA GLY A 296 -1.41 27.43 5.90
C GLY A 296 -0.42 27.97 4.85
N ALA A 297 0.81 28.22 5.31
CA ALA A 297 1.90 28.65 4.43
C ALA A 297 2.36 27.49 3.53
N ASN A 298 2.19 27.61 2.21
CA ASN A 298 2.64 26.61 1.23
C ASN A 298 3.43 27.32 0.12
N ARG A 299 4.45 26.65 -0.41
CA ARG A 299 5.26 27.16 -1.53
C ARG A 299 4.69 26.66 -2.85
N LEU A 300 3.92 27.51 -3.51
CA LEU A 300 3.22 27.18 -4.75
C LEU A 300 3.96 27.77 -5.94
N GLY A 301 4.30 26.93 -6.91
CA GLY A 301 4.90 27.33 -8.17
C GLY A 301 3.90 28.09 -9.07
N PRO A 302 4.39 28.76 -10.14
CA PRO A 302 3.55 29.46 -11.09
C PRO A 302 2.41 28.57 -11.63
N GLY A 303 1.23 29.15 -11.80
CA GLY A 303 0.03 28.46 -12.30
C GLY A 303 -0.75 27.67 -11.24
N VAL A 304 -0.17 27.37 -10.07
CA VAL A 304 -0.89 26.70 -8.97
C VAL A 304 -1.65 27.74 -8.15
N ARG A 305 -2.99 27.72 -8.21
CA ARG A 305 -3.84 28.58 -7.37
C ARG A 305 -3.86 28.04 -5.96
N ARG A 306 -3.84 28.91 -4.95
CA ARG A 306 -3.77 28.47 -3.55
C ARG A 306 -4.99 27.66 -3.11
N PHE A 307 -6.18 28.11 -3.46
CA PHE A 307 -7.41 27.57 -2.91
C PHE A 307 -8.57 27.82 -3.88
N GLU A 308 -9.57 26.94 -3.83
CA GLU A 308 -10.84 27.07 -4.54
C GLU A 308 -11.96 26.49 -3.70
N THR A 309 -13.08 27.21 -3.60
CA THR A 309 -14.34 26.69 -3.04
C THR A 309 -15.21 26.17 -4.17
N ARG A 310 -15.88 25.04 -3.96
CA ARG A 310 -16.78 24.42 -4.94
C ARG A 310 -18.12 24.03 -4.33
#